data_AF-A0A839FA97-F1
#
_entry.id   AF-A0A839FA97-F1
#
_cell.length_a   1.000
_cell.length_b   1.000
_cell.length_c   1.000
_cell.angle_alpha   90.00
_cell.angle_beta   90.00
_cell.angle_gamma   90.00
#
_symmetry.space_group_name_H-M   'P 1'
#
loop_
_entity.id
_entity.type
_entity.pdbx_description
1 polymer ?
#
loop_
_entity_poly.entity_id
_entity_poly.type
_entity_poly.pdbx_seq_one_letter_code
_entity_poly.pdbx_strand_id
1 'polypeptide(L)' 'MSNQSAKLLDAGNMLREVTHLVEVLSMATSDIDNERQQNALQSICNIVDDRIVSINALLDAARNAPAG' A
#
# COMPACT_ATOMS: atom_id res chain seq x y z
N MET A 1 -10.20 -11.76 -19.40
CA MET A 1 -9.66 -11.86 -18.02
C MET A 1 -10.83 -11.99 -17.07
N SER A 2 -10.77 -12.86 -16.07
CA SER A 2 -11.83 -12.94 -15.06
C SER A 2 -11.77 -11.73 -14.13
N ASN A 3 -12.91 -11.33 -13.55
CA ASN A 3 -13.00 -10.22 -12.60
C ASN A 3 -12.07 -10.43 -11.38
N GLN A 4 -11.80 -11.69 -11.03
CA GLN A 4 -10.86 -12.06 -9.98
C GLN A 4 -9.40 -11.80 -10.36
N SER A 5 -9.02 -12.07 -11.61
CA SER A 5 -7.66 -11.83 -12.12
C SER A 5 -7.32 -10.34 -12.14
N ALA A 6 -8.30 -9.48 -12.47
CA ALA A 6 -8.15 -8.03 -12.44
C ALA A 6 -7.90 -7.52 -11.01
N LYS A 7 -8.73 -7.94 -10.04
CA LYS A 7 -8.55 -7.57 -8.62
C LYS A 7 -7.19 -7.99 -8.05
N LEU A 8 -6.69 -9.17 -8.42
CA LEU A 8 -5.37 -9.64 -8.00
C LEU A 8 -4.24 -8.81 -8.63
N LEU A 9 -4.38 -8.42 -9.89
CA LEU A 9 -3.42 -7.53 -10.56
C LEU A 9 -3.40 -6.15 -9.90
N ASP A 10 -4.57 -5.58 -9.59
CA ASP A 10 -4.70 -4.29 -8.93
C ASP A 10 -4.09 -4.33 -7.53
N ALA A 11 -4.38 -5.37 -6.74
CA ALA A 11 -3.76 -5.57 -5.43
C ALA A 11 -2.23 -5.70 -5.53
N GLY A 12 -1.72 -6.41 -6.54
CA GLY A 12 -0.28 -6.53 -6.80
C GLY A 12 0.38 -5.19 -7.17
N ASN A 13 -0.31 -4.35 -7.96
CA ASN A 13 0.17 -3.01 -8.29
C ASN A 13 0.23 -2.11 -7.05
N MET A 14 -0.79 -2.14 -6.19
CA MET A 14 -0.82 -1.38 -4.95
C MET A 14 0.27 -1.85 -3.97
N LEU A 15 0.56 -3.15 -3.90
CA LEU A 15 1.65 -3.69 -3.07
C LEU A 15 3.02 -3.17 -3.52
N ARG A 16 3.23 -3.01 -4.83
CA ARG A 16 4.46 -2.42 -5.38
C ARG A 16 4.58 -0.94 -5.01
N GLU A 17 3.48 -0.19 -5.05
CA GLU A 17 3.44 1.21 -4.58
C GLU A 17 3.81 1.32 -3.09
N VAL A 18 3.22 0.47 -2.25
CA VAL A 18 3.55 0.39 -0.81
C VAL A 18 5.03 0.09 -0.58
N THR A 19 5.58 -0.88 -1.31
CA THR A 19 7.01 -1.24 -1.21
C THR A 19 7.91 -0.03 -1.50
N HIS A 20 7.59 0.72 -2.56
CA HIS A 20 8.33 1.92 -2.90
C HIS A 20 8.24 3.02 -1.83
N LEU A 21 7.05 3.25 -1.27
CA LEU A 21 6.87 4.23 -0.18
C LEU A 21 7.66 3.85 1.07
N VAL A 22 7.75 2.57 1.42
CA VAL A 22 8.54 2.08 2.56
C VAL A 22 10.05 2.27 2.35
N GLU A 23 10.54 2.08 1.13
CA GLU A 23 11.93 2.37 0.78
C GLU A 23 12.25 3.87 0.94
N VAL A 24 11.37 4.75 0.41
CA VAL A 24 11.52 6.20 0.55
C VAL A 24 11.48 6.64 2.02
N LEU A 25 10.59 6.05 2.82
CA LEU A 25 10.54 6.28 4.27
C LEU A 25 11.84 5.85 4.96
N SER A 26 12.38 4.69 4.60
CA SER A 26 13.63 4.16 5.19
C SER A 26 14.83 5.03 4.84
N MET A 27 14.85 5.64 3.66
CA MET A 27 15.89 6.61 3.28
C MET A 27 15.66 7.98 3.93
N ALA A 28 14.42 8.43 4.08
CA ALA A 28 14.11 9.71 4.69
C ALA A 28 14.37 9.71 6.20
N THR A 29 14.21 8.55 6.87
CA THR A 29 14.45 8.42 8.33
C THR A 29 15.90 8.62 8.75
N SER A 30 16.88 8.36 7.88
CA SER A 30 18.30 8.53 8.24
C SER A 30 18.73 9.98 8.43
N ASP A 31 17.96 10.94 7.87
CA ASP A 31 18.30 12.37 7.83
C ASP A 31 17.24 13.27 8.50
N ILE A 32 16.42 12.71 9.40
CA ILE A 32 15.41 13.49 10.13
C ILE A 32 16.08 14.31 11.24
N ASP A 33 16.05 15.63 11.10
CA ASP A 33 16.53 16.57 12.11
C ASP A 33 15.46 17.56 12.59
N ASN A 34 14.26 17.56 11.98
CA ASN A 34 13.20 18.51 12.33
C ASN A 34 11.77 17.96 12.24
N GLU A 35 10.86 18.65 12.95
CA GLU A 35 9.45 18.31 13.10
C GLU A 35 8.67 18.28 11.77
N ARG A 36 9.08 19.11 10.78
CA ARG A 36 8.43 19.11 9.46
C ARG A 36 8.69 17.81 8.71
N GLN A 37 9.90 17.27 8.78
CA GLN A 37 10.24 15.98 8.19
C GLN A 37 9.52 14.82 8.89
N GLN A 38 9.45 14.87 10.23
CA GLN A 38 8.69 13.88 11.02
C GLN A 38 7.20 13.86 10.63
N ASN A 39 6.58 15.03 10.50
CA ASN A 39 5.19 15.14 10.07
C ASN A 39 4.97 14.64 8.63
N ALA A 40 5.91 14.92 7.72
CA ALA A 40 5.86 14.39 6.35
C ALA A 40 5.96 12.85 6.33
N LEU A 41 6.86 12.28 7.13
CA LEU A 41 6.98 10.83 7.30
C LEU A 41 5.70 10.21 7.86
N GLN A 42 5.12 10.82 8.89
CA GLN A 42 3.86 10.34 9.46
C GLN A 42 2.74 10.33 8.41
N SER A 43 2.67 11.35 7.55
CA SER A 43 1.70 11.38 6.47
C SER A 43 1.92 10.26 5.45
N ILE A 44 3.17 9.92 5.13
CA ILE A 44 3.47 8.79 4.22
C ILE A 44 3.13 7.46 4.90
N CYS A 45 3.42 7.28 6.19
CA CYS A 45 3.00 6.08 6.95
C CYS A 45 1.48 5.88 6.89
N ASN A 46 0.70 6.95 7.09
CA ASN A 46 -0.76 6.88 7.01
C ASN A 46 -1.25 6.45 5.61
N ILE A 47 -0.60 6.95 4.53
CA ILE A 47 -0.91 6.54 3.15
C ILE A 47 -0.62 5.04 2.95
N VAL A 48 0.49 4.55 3.50
CA VAL A 48 0.85 3.12 3.45
C VAL A 48 -0.21 2.26 4.15
N ASP A 49 -0.65 2.66 5.34
CA ASP A 49 -1.69 1.93 6.08
C ASP A 49 -3.01 1.87 5.29
N ASP A 50 -3.46 2.99 4.73
CA ASP A 50 -4.68 3.06 3.90
C ASP A 50 -4.59 2.15 2.67
N ARG A 51 -3.40 2.09 2.04
CA ARG A 51 -3.14 1.21 0.89
C ARG A 51 -3.17 -0.26 1.29
N ILE A 52 -2.60 -0.64 2.45
CA ILE A 52 -2.65 -2.01 2.98
C ILE A 52 -4.10 -2.44 3.25
N VAL A 53 -4.91 -1.56 3.86
CA VAL A 53 -6.34 -1.83 4.09
C VAL A 53 -7.07 -2.09 2.77
N SER A 54 -6.79 -1.28 1.75
CA SER A 54 -7.39 -1.42 0.42
C SER A 54 -6.98 -2.73 -0.28
N ILE A 55 -5.70 -3.12 -0.16
CA ILE A 55 -5.19 -4.40 -0.68
C ILE A 55 -5.92 -5.56 -0.01
N ASN A 56 -6.06 -5.54 1.32
CA ASN A 56 -6.77 -6.60 2.04
C ASN A 56 -8.23 -6.71 1.58
N ALA A 57 -8.91 -5.58 1.38
CA ALA A 57 -10.28 -5.58 0.86
C ALA A 57 -10.37 -6.18 -0.56
N LEU A 58 -9.41 -5.90 -1.44
CA LEU A 58 -9.34 -6.49 -2.78
C LEU A 58 -9.10 -8.00 -2.73
N LEU A 59 -8.20 -8.45 -1.85
CA LEU A 59 -7.89 -9.87 -1.65
C LEU A 59 -9.10 -10.62 -1.08
N ASP A 60 -9.80 -10.05 -0.09
CA ASP A 60 -11.03 -10.63 0.47
C ASP A 60 -12.13 -10.70 -0.59
N ALA A 61 -12.30 -9.65 -1.40
CA ALA A 61 -13.26 -9.64 -2.49
C ALA A 61 -12.91 -10.61 -3.63
N ALA A 62 -11.63 -10.97 -3.79
CA ALA A 62 -11.17 -11.99 -4.74
C ALA A 62 -11.33 -13.41 -4.17
N ARG A 63 -11.15 -13.59 -2.85
CA ARG A 63 -11.33 -14.87 -2.15
C ARG A 63 -12.80 -15.28 -2.06
N ASN A 64 -13.70 -14.31 -1.85
CA ASN A 64 -15.13 -14.53 -1.71
C ASN A 64 -15.90 -14.41 -3.03
N ALA A 65 -15.21 -14.26 -4.16
CA ALA A 65 -15.85 -14.29 -5.46
C ALA A 65 -16.43 -15.69 -5.71
N PRO A 66 -17.72 -15.83 -6.08
CA PRO A 66 -18.29 -17.13 -6.41
C PRO A 66 -17.45 -17.75 -7.54
N ALA A 67 -17.06 -19.01 -7.36
CA ALA A 67 -16.42 -19.79 -8.41
C ALA A 67 -17.43 -19.89 -9.57
N GLY A 68 -17.22 -19.05 -10.58
CA GLY A 68 -17.95 -19.13 -11.84
C GLY A 68 -17.59 -20.39 -12.59
#